data_AF-A0A2C9A600-F1
#
_entry.id   AF-A0A2C9A600-F1
#
_cell.length_a   1.000
_cell.length_b   1.000
_cell.length_c   1.000
_cell.angle_alpha   90.00
_cell.angle_beta   90.00
_cell.angle_gamma   90.00
#
_symmetry.space_group_name_H-M   'P 1'
#
loop_
_entity.id
_entity.type
_entity.pdbx_description
1 polymer ?
#
loop_
_entity_poly.entity_id
_entity_poly.type
_entity_poly.pdbx_seq_one_letter_code
_entity_poly.pdbx_strand_id
1 'polypeptide(L)'
;MPLEIVRNDITKVKADAIVNSANRQPVCGGGTEYQIYEAAGHEDLLKAREQVGPLDVAEVAVTPAFALDAKYIIHTVGPKWMGGKSGEMLALAGCYRNALEMAKELGCESIAFPLISSGVFRFPKDYAVRIATQAIGEFLQTNEMLVTLVVFDRKAFEVSEDLYSDIQAFIDDNYVQDKYGDVRRYARRRWQGRNTPDYEEWPAEECDKLVLQSPRNLECVENLAEKCSISLDDILAKPGETFCDKLFNLIHEKNLDDVDVYKKANLDRKHFSKIRSNVKYKPTKKTALALAIALHLNMDETKDLLARAELALSPSNRGDLVVSYFIERGMYDIWEINNMLFKFGLPTLGV
;
A
#
# COMPACT_ATOMS: atom_id res chain seq x y z
N MET A 1 6.88 -11.83 -8.31
CA MET A 1 7.53 -11.08 -7.19
C MET A 1 7.00 -9.65 -7.22
N PRO A 2 6.92 -8.95 -6.09
CA PRO A 2 6.13 -7.73 -5.96
C PRO A 2 6.86 -6.49 -6.52
N LEU A 3 6.09 -5.41 -6.72
CA LEU A 3 6.62 -4.06 -6.85
C LEU A 3 6.56 -3.36 -5.48
N GLU A 4 7.69 -2.80 -5.08
CA GLU A 4 7.84 -1.98 -3.88
C GLU A 4 8.07 -0.51 -4.26
N ILE A 5 7.39 0.41 -3.58
CA ILE A 5 7.65 1.85 -3.73
C ILE A 5 8.33 2.33 -2.46
N VAL A 6 9.56 2.82 -2.59
CA VAL A 6 10.39 3.19 -1.44
C VAL A 6 10.90 4.61 -1.55
N ARG A 7 10.95 5.28 -0.41
CA ARG A 7 11.65 6.56 -0.29
C ARG A 7 13.09 6.31 0.11
N ASN A 8 14.00 6.31 -0.85
CA ASN A 8 15.41 6.04 -0.58
C ASN A 8 16.32 6.72 -1.59
N ASP A 9 17.62 6.60 -1.34
CA ASP A 9 18.68 6.80 -2.32
C ASP A 9 18.86 5.52 -3.14
N ILE A 10 18.70 5.62 -4.47
CA ILE A 10 18.75 4.45 -5.36
C ILE A 10 20.11 3.76 -5.32
N THR A 11 21.18 4.50 -5.03
CA THR A 11 22.55 3.96 -4.92
C THR A 11 22.73 3.01 -3.72
N LYS A 12 21.77 3.03 -2.79
CA LYS A 12 21.76 2.20 -1.56
C LYS A 12 20.75 1.06 -1.61
N VAL A 13 19.99 0.95 -2.70
CA VAL A 13 19.02 -0.13 -2.87
C VAL A 13 19.74 -1.38 -3.33
N LYS A 14 19.49 -2.50 -2.63
CA LYS A 14 20.02 -3.80 -3.01
C LYS A 14 19.18 -4.37 -4.14
N ALA A 15 19.75 -4.46 -5.33
CA ALA A 15 19.14 -5.06 -6.50
C ALA A 15 20.22 -5.61 -7.44
N ASP A 16 19.89 -6.61 -8.26
CA ASP A 16 20.83 -7.12 -9.27
C ASP A 16 21.12 -6.06 -10.33
N ALA A 17 20.12 -5.26 -10.70
CA ALA A 17 20.27 -4.15 -11.64
C ALA A 17 19.75 -2.83 -11.05
N ILE A 18 20.50 -1.75 -11.27
CA ILE A 18 20.06 -0.37 -10.99
C ILE A 18 19.84 0.35 -12.31
N VAL A 19 18.72 1.05 -12.45
CA VAL A 19 18.43 1.84 -13.65
C VAL A 19 18.96 3.25 -13.51
N ASN A 20 19.74 3.70 -14.49
CA ASN A 20 20.15 5.08 -14.63
C ASN A 20 19.23 5.81 -15.63
N SER A 21 18.63 6.93 -15.21
CA SER A 21 17.93 7.87 -16.08
C SER A 21 18.97 8.74 -16.81
N ALA A 22 19.49 8.22 -17.91
CA ALA A 22 20.68 8.72 -18.58
C ALA A 22 20.41 9.85 -19.58
N ASN A 23 21.48 10.56 -19.94
CA ASN A 23 21.51 11.44 -21.11
C ASN A 23 21.77 10.66 -22.41
N ARG A 24 21.34 11.26 -23.54
CA ARG A 24 21.57 10.70 -24.89
C ARG A 24 23.05 10.50 -25.19
N GLN A 25 23.87 11.49 -24.88
CA GLN A 25 25.31 11.40 -25.02
C GLN A 25 25.92 10.76 -23.76
N PRO A 26 27.04 10.03 -23.89
CA PRO A 26 27.73 9.41 -22.76
C PRO A 26 28.43 10.46 -21.90
N VAL A 27 27.64 11.27 -21.19
CA VAL A 27 28.10 12.33 -20.31
C VAL A 27 27.42 12.16 -18.96
N CYS A 28 28.14 12.46 -17.88
CA CYS A 28 27.54 12.51 -16.56
C CYS A 28 26.73 13.81 -16.42
N GLY A 29 25.40 13.68 -16.42
CA GLY A 29 24.48 14.76 -16.11
C GLY A 29 24.29 14.98 -14.60
N GLY A 30 23.39 15.88 -14.23
CA GLY A 30 23.02 16.15 -12.84
C GLY A 30 21.94 15.20 -12.29
N GLY A 31 21.60 15.37 -11.01
CA GLY A 31 20.50 14.64 -10.37
C GLY A 31 20.86 13.19 -10.04
N THR A 32 19.93 12.27 -10.31
CA THR A 32 20.12 10.83 -10.03
C THR A 32 21.29 10.23 -10.80
N GLU A 33 21.52 10.68 -12.04
CA GLU A 33 22.65 10.20 -12.84
C GLU A 33 23.98 10.52 -12.17
N TYR A 34 24.17 11.77 -11.71
CA TYR A 34 25.36 12.16 -10.97
C TYR A 34 25.62 11.26 -9.75
N GLN A 35 24.58 10.98 -8.96
CA GLN A 35 24.69 10.13 -7.78
C GLN A 35 25.10 8.70 -8.13
N ILE A 36 24.57 8.14 -9.23
CA ILE A 36 24.95 6.81 -9.73
C ILE A 36 26.42 6.82 -10.18
N TYR A 37 26.87 7.83 -10.91
CA TYR A 37 28.27 7.95 -11.33
C TYR A 37 29.23 8.08 -10.14
N GLU A 38 28.91 8.92 -9.16
CA GLU A 38 29.71 9.07 -7.95
C GLU A 38 29.80 7.74 -7.17
N ALA A 39 28.68 7.04 -7.01
CA ALA A 39 28.62 5.80 -6.23
C ALA A 39 29.26 4.59 -6.95
N ALA A 40 29.14 4.52 -8.29
CA ALA A 40 29.76 3.45 -9.08
C ALA A 40 31.28 3.67 -9.27
N GLY A 41 31.75 4.91 -9.25
CA GLY A 41 33.09 5.29 -9.67
C GLY A 41 33.03 6.03 -11.00
N HIS A 42 33.17 7.36 -10.93
CA HIS A 42 32.83 8.26 -12.04
C HIS A 42 33.59 7.94 -13.33
N GLU A 43 34.91 7.77 -13.25
CA GLU A 43 35.75 7.53 -14.43
C GLU A 43 35.46 6.19 -15.11
N ASP A 44 35.25 5.14 -14.31
CA ASP A 44 35.07 3.78 -14.83
C ASP A 44 33.71 3.65 -15.52
N LEU A 45 32.66 4.20 -14.89
CA LEU A 45 31.33 4.22 -15.49
C LEU A 45 31.30 5.10 -16.75
N LEU A 46 31.99 6.25 -16.75
CA LEU A 46 32.05 7.12 -17.92
C LEU A 46 32.73 6.42 -19.10
N LYS A 47 33.90 5.79 -18.88
CA LYS A 47 34.61 5.03 -19.93
C LYS A 47 33.75 3.91 -20.50
N ALA A 48 33.05 3.14 -19.65
CA ALA A 48 32.14 2.10 -20.12
C ALA A 48 30.97 2.69 -20.92
N ARG A 49 30.43 3.83 -20.49
CA ARG A 49 29.34 4.50 -21.21
C ARG A 49 29.81 5.09 -22.53
N GLU A 50 31.04 5.61 -22.63
CA GLU A 50 31.62 6.07 -23.90
C GLU A 50 31.78 4.94 -24.91
N GLN A 51 32.16 3.73 -24.47
CA GLN A 51 32.25 2.55 -25.33
C GLN A 51 30.90 2.12 -25.92
N VAL A 52 29.81 2.32 -25.17
CA VAL A 52 28.44 2.06 -25.63
C VAL A 52 27.99 3.10 -26.68
N GLY A 53 28.39 4.37 -26.55
CA GLY A 53 28.02 5.43 -27.50
C GLY A 53 26.62 6.05 -27.27
N PRO A 54 26.08 6.88 -28.15
CA PRO A 54 24.83 7.58 -27.90
C PRO A 54 23.62 6.63 -27.79
N LEU A 55 22.62 7.00 -26.98
CA LEU A 55 21.34 6.28 -26.85
C LEU A 55 20.16 7.14 -27.26
N ASP A 56 19.25 6.59 -28.05
CA ASP A 56 17.99 7.23 -28.37
C ASP A 56 16.97 7.08 -27.23
N VAL A 57 15.88 7.86 -27.31
CA VAL A 57 14.84 7.85 -26.27
C VAL A 57 14.23 6.47 -26.15
N ALA A 58 14.07 5.99 -24.90
CA ALA A 58 13.63 4.65 -24.53
C ALA A 58 14.57 3.50 -24.91
N GLU A 59 15.70 3.78 -25.57
CA GLU A 59 16.74 2.78 -25.76
C GLU A 59 17.40 2.42 -24.42
N VAL A 60 17.97 1.22 -24.35
CA VAL A 60 18.66 0.71 -23.16
C VAL A 60 20.06 0.25 -23.50
N ALA A 61 21.00 0.50 -22.60
CA ALA A 61 22.31 -0.13 -22.62
C ALA A 61 22.72 -0.59 -21.24
N VAL A 62 23.69 -1.50 -21.18
CA VAL A 62 24.12 -2.15 -19.96
C VAL A 62 25.60 -1.88 -19.74
N THR A 63 25.96 -1.57 -18.51
CA THR A 63 27.36 -1.54 -18.04
C THR A 63 27.48 -2.35 -16.74
N PRO A 64 28.69 -2.76 -16.35
CA PRO A 64 28.93 -3.28 -14.99
C PRO A 64 28.56 -2.21 -13.94
N ALA A 65 28.15 -2.64 -12.74
CA ALA A 65 27.78 -1.69 -11.69
C ALA A 65 28.96 -1.11 -10.88
N PHE A 66 30.17 -1.60 -11.14
CA PHE A 66 31.42 -1.15 -10.50
C PHE A 66 31.34 -1.20 -8.97
N ALA A 67 31.43 -0.06 -8.28
CA ALA A 67 31.43 0.01 -6.82
C ALA A 67 30.02 -0.06 -6.17
N LEU A 68 28.94 -0.08 -6.96
CA LEU A 68 27.58 -0.27 -6.44
C LEU A 68 27.35 -1.71 -5.97
N ASP A 69 26.47 -1.89 -4.97
CA ASP A 69 25.98 -3.20 -4.51
C ASP A 69 24.92 -3.76 -5.48
N ALA A 70 25.30 -3.86 -6.75
CA ALA A 70 24.51 -4.38 -7.88
C ALA A 70 25.45 -5.11 -8.86
N LYS A 71 24.88 -5.86 -9.80
CA LYS A 71 25.65 -6.51 -10.88
C LYS A 71 25.75 -5.60 -12.09
N TYR A 72 24.65 -4.95 -12.45
CA TYR A 72 24.52 -4.17 -13.67
C TYR A 72 23.95 -2.77 -13.41
N ILE A 73 24.35 -1.81 -14.25
CA ILE A 73 23.63 -0.56 -14.44
C ILE A 73 22.97 -0.62 -15.81
N ILE A 74 21.64 -0.45 -15.84
CA ILE A 74 20.86 -0.34 -17.07
C ILE A 74 20.60 1.14 -17.33
N HIS A 75 21.20 1.68 -18.38
CA HIS A 75 21.05 3.08 -18.78
C HIS A 75 19.87 3.20 -19.74
N THR A 76 18.94 4.11 -19.47
CA THR A 76 17.87 4.44 -20.42
C THR A 76 17.65 5.94 -20.50
N VAL A 77 17.32 6.42 -21.70
CA VAL A 77 17.11 7.85 -21.95
C VAL A 77 15.61 8.15 -21.91
N GLY A 78 15.19 8.81 -20.84
CA GLY A 78 13.81 9.26 -20.69
C GLY A 78 13.44 10.39 -21.67
N PRO A 79 12.15 10.56 -22.03
CA PRO A 79 11.71 11.70 -22.82
C PRO A 79 11.72 12.99 -21.99
N LYS A 80 12.03 14.11 -22.65
CA LYS A 80 11.78 15.44 -22.10
C LYS A 80 10.30 15.79 -22.25
N TRP A 81 9.69 16.35 -21.21
CA TRP A 81 8.29 16.78 -21.28
C TRP A 81 8.12 18.00 -22.19
N MET A 82 7.26 17.85 -23.22
CA MET A 82 6.94 18.89 -24.20
C MET A 82 5.42 19.16 -24.25
N GLY A 83 4.73 18.95 -23.12
CA GLY A 83 3.30 19.21 -23.00
C GLY A 83 2.41 18.03 -23.37
N GLY A 84 2.95 16.82 -23.53
CA GLY A 84 2.19 15.57 -23.67
C GLY A 84 1.64 15.28 -25.05
N LYS A 85 2.09 16.01 -26.08
CA LYS A 85 1.59 15.92 -27.47
C LYS A 85 2.58 15.28 -28.43
N SER A 86 3.72 14.82 -27.94
CA SER A 86 4.84 14.31 -28.74
C SER A 86 5.14 12.84 -28.47
N GLY A 87 4.18 12.11 -27.89
CA GLY A 87 4.33 10.69 -27.56
C GLY A 87 5.18 10.43 -26.33
N GLU A 88 5.41 11.44 -25.49
CA GLU A 88 6.31 11.34 -24.34
C GLU A 88 5.85 10.28 -23.32
N MET A 89 4.53 10.09 -23.16
CA MET A 89 4.00 9.04 -22.28
C MET A 89 4.35 7.63 -22.76
N LEU A 90 4.23 7.38 -24.07
CA LEU A 90 4.59 6.09 -24.68
C LEU A 90 6.09 5.84 -24.61
N ALA A 91 6.89 6.87 -24.84
CA ALA A 91 8.35 6.81 -24.72
C ALA A 91 8.78 6.49 -23.29
N LEU A 92 8.17 7.15 -22.28
CA LEU A 92 8.47 6.87 -20.88
C LEU A 92 8.07 5.44 -20.49
N ALA A 93 6.91 4.96 -20.93
CA ALA A 93 6.50 3.56 -20.76
C ALA A 93 7.49 2.59 -21.44
N GLY A 94 8.04 2.97 -22.60
CA GLY A 94 9.10 2.23 -23.30
C GLY A 94 10.37 2.09 -22.47
N CYS A 95 10.79 3.14 -21.76
CA CYS A 95 11.98 3.09 -20.89
C CYS A 95 11.86 2.00 -19.82
N TYR A 96 10.71 1.94 -19.14
CA TYR A 96 10.46 0.90 -18.13
C TYR A 96 10.41 -0.50 -18.75
N ARG A 97 9.63 -0.68 -19.83
CA ARG A 97 9.49 -2.00 -20.49
C ARG A 97 10.83 -2.53 -21.00
N ASN A 98 11.60 -1.70 -21.70
CA ASN A 98 12.88 -2.12 -22.29
C ASN A 98 13.92 -2.44 -21.21
N ALA A 99 13.94 -1.68 -20.11
CA ALA A 99 14.83 -1.97 -18.99
C ALA A 99 14.45 -3.25 -18.24
N LEU A 100 13.15 -3.52 -18.06
CA LEU A 100 12.65 -4.75 -17.44
C LEU A 100 12.98 -5.99 -18.28
N GLU A 101 12.76 -5.93 -19.60
CA GLU A 101 13.13 -7.02 -20.51
C GLU A 101 14.65 -7.23 -20.53
N MET A 102 15.45 -6.17 -20.58
CA MET A 102 16.91 -6.28 -20.50
C MET A 102 17.37 -6.93 -19.19
N ALA A 103 16.79 -6.55 -18.05
CA ALA A 103 17.12 -7.18 -16.77
C ALA A 103 16.78 -8.67 -16.74
N LYS A 104 15.66 -9.05 -17.35
CA LYS A 104 15.25 -10.45 -17.50
C LYS A 104 16.21 -11.23 -18.40
N GLU A 105 16.64 -10.66 -19.52
CA GLU A 105 17.64 -11.26 -20.42
C GLU A 105 18.99 -11.50 -19.71
N LEU A 106 19.37 -10.58 -18.80
CA LEU A 106 20.55 -10.71 -17.95
C LEU A 106 20.37 -11.70 -16.78
N GLY A 107 19.18 -12.28 -16.59
CA GLY A 107 18.89 -13.19 -15.49
C GLY A 107 18.83 -12.50 -14.11
N CYS A 108 18.49 -11.21 -14.07
CA CYS A 108 18.31 -10.49 -12.80
C CYS A 108 17.03 -10.95 -12.10
N GLU A 109 17.11 -11.18 -10.79
CA GLU A 109 15.93 -11.46 -9.95
C GLU A 109 15.33 -10.17 -9.37
N SER A 110 16.11 -9.08 -9.35
CA SER A 110 15.72 -7.79 -8.79
C SER A 110 16.24 -6.58 -9.58
N ILE A 111 15.41 -5.53 -9.68
CA ILE A 111 15.74 -4.29 -10.37
C ILE A 111 15.22 -3.06 -9.61
N ALA A 112 16.03 -2.02 -9.52
CA ALA A 112 15.65 -0.74 -8.91
C ALA A 112 15.55 0.38 -9.95
N PHE A 113 14.40 1.04 -10.00
CA PHE A 113 14.12 2.17 -10.88
C PHE A 113 14.12 3.48 -10.11
N PRO A 114 14.69 4.57 -10.64
CA PRO A 114 14.32 5.91 -10.23
C PRO A 114 13.00 6.28 -10.90
N LEU A 115 12.37 7.38 -10.48
CA LEU A 115 11.27 7.96 -11.23
C LEU A 115 11.77 8.70 -12.47
N ILE A 116 11.92 7.97 -13.58
CA ILE A 116 12.53 8.45 -14.84
C ILE A 116 11.84 9.73 -15.34
N SER A 117 12.63 10.67 -15.87
CA SER A 117 12.21 11.98 -16.42
C SER A 117 11.55 12.98 -15.46
N SER A 118 11.24 12.62 -14.21
CA SER A 118 10.53 13.48 -13.24
C SER A 118 11.37 14.62 -12.64
N GLY A 119 12.68 14.61 -12.87
CA GLY A 119 13.63 15.64 -12.42
C GLY A 119 13.90 16.68 -13.50
N VAL A 120 15.12 16.67 -14.05
CA VAL A 120 15.61 17.66 -15.04
C VAL A 120 14.72 17.73 -16.29
N PHE A 121 14.14 16.61 -16.71
CA PHE A 121 13.27 16.51 -17.89
C PHE A 121 11.83 16.95 -17.63
N ARG A 122 11.51 17.37 -16.39
CA ARG A 122 10.26 18.01 -15.96
C ARG A 122 8.99 17.26 -16.35
N PHE A 123 9.06 15.94 -16.46
CA PHE A 123 7.87 15.12 -16.65
C PHE A 123 6.97 15.25 -15.42
N PRO A 124 5.66 15.55 -15.60
CA PRO A 124 4.74 15.64 -14.47
C PRO A 124 4.78 14.35 -13.66
N LYS A 125 5.03 14.50 -12.36
CA LYS A 125 5.45 13.38 -11.53
C LYS A 125 4.30 12.38 -11.32
N ASP A 126 3.06 12.87 -11.35
CA ASP A 126 1.83 12.09 -11.34
C ASP A 126 1.70 11.15 -12.54
N TYR A 127 1.91 11.68 -13.75
CA TYR A 127 1.92 10.86 -14.97
C TYR A 127 3.11 9.90 -14.93
N ALA A 128 4.29 10.33 -14.48
CA ALA A 128 5.47 9.49 -14.42
C ALA A 128 5.27 8.28 -13.48
N VAL A 129 4.69 8.49 -12.29
CA VAL A 129 4.39 7.41 -11.34
C VAL A 129 3.37 6.44 -11.94
N ARG A 130 2.27 6.96 -12.49
CA ARG A 130 1.22 6.12 -13.09
C ARG A 130 1.77 5.26 -14.23
N ILE A 131 2.57 5.86 -15.12
CA ILE A 131 3.23 5.16 -16.23
C ILE A 131 4.20 4.09 -15.69
N ALA A 132 4.99 4.42 -14.66
CA ALA A 132 5.91 3.47 -14.06
C ALA A 132 5.18 2.26 -13.45
N THR A 133 4.19 2.52 -12.57
CA THR A 133 3.45 1.45 -11.90
C THR A 133 2.66 0.59 -12.88
N GLN A 134 2.09 1.20 -13.92
CA GLN A 134 1.38 0.46 -14.97
C GLN A 134 2.34 -0.43 -15.76
N ALA A 135 3.44 0.12 -16.31
CA ALA A 135 4.39 -0.64 -17.12
C ALA A 135 5.05 -1.77 -16.32
N ILE A 136 5.39 -1.52 -15.06
CA ILE A 136 5.94 -2.54 -14.15
C ILE A 136 4.87 -3.60 -13.83
N GLY A 137 3.65 -3.16 -13.51
CA GLY A 137 2.53 -4.07 -13.20
C GLY A 137 2.22 -5.01 -14.37
N GLU A 138 2.16 -4.49 -15.60
CA GLU A 138 1.99 -5.28 -16.83
C GLU A 138 3.09 -6.31 -17.01
N PHE A 139 4.36 -5.95 -16.78
CA PHE A 139 5.48 -6.88 -16.86
C PHE A 139 5.39 -7.99 -15.80
N LEU A 140 5.03 -7.65 -14.56
CA LEU A 140 4.92 -8.60 -13.44
C LEU A 140 3.71 -9.55 -13.56
N GLN A 141 2.77 -9.29 -14.46
CA GLN A 141 1.70 -10.24 -14.76
C GLN A 141 2.22 -11.52 -15.42
N THR A 142 3.31 -11.45 -16.18
CA THR A 142 3.85 -12.62 -16.92
C THR A 142 5.26 -13.00 -16.48
N ASN A 143 5.94 -12.17 -15.69
CA ASN A 143 7.32 -12.38 -15.26
C ASN A 143 7.45 -12.31 -13.73
N GLU A 144 8.43 -13.02 -13.17
CA GLU A 144 8.79 -12.92 -11.76
C GLU A 144 10.08 -12.10 -11.59
N MET A 145 9.98 -10.92 -11.01
CA MET A 145 11.12 -10.06 -10.66
C MET A 145 10.74 -9.15 -9.50
N LEU A 146 11.64 -8.88 -8.56
CA LEU A 146 11.43 -7.89 -7.52
C LEU A 146 11.74 -6.52 -8.12
N VAL A 147 10.73 -5.65 -8.19
CA VAL A 147 10.92 -4.31 -8.77
C VAL A 147 10.79 -3.28 -7.66
N THR A 148 11.79 -2.41 -7.52
CA THR A 148 11.76 -1.32 -6.54
C THR A 148 11.69 0.02 -7.26
N LEU A 149 10.60 0.77 -7.08
CA LEU A 149 10.49 2.15 -7.55
C LEU A 149 10.95 3.11 -6.44
N VAL A 150 12.10 3.75 -6.67
CA VAL A 150 12.76 4.65 -5.73
C VAL A 150 12.38 6.09 -6.01
N VAL A 151 11.77 6.73 -5.02
CA VAL A 151 11.25 8.10 -5.11
C VAL A 151 11.87 8.97 -4.04
N PHE A 152 12.45 10.12 -4.41
CA PHE A 152 13.19 10.97 -3.47
C PHE A 152 12.30 12.01 -2.76
N ASP A 153 11.25 12.49 -3.44
CA ASP A 153 10.44 13.64 -3.06
C ASP A 153 9.00 13.24 -2.67
N ARG A 154 8.49 13.80 -1.55
CA ARG A 154 7.06 13.67 -1.16
C ARG A 154 6.13 14.25 -2.22
N LYS A 155 6.56 15.30 -2.94
CA LYS A 155 5.79 15.93 -4.02
C LYS A 155 5.83 15.14 -5.34
N ALA A 156 6.47 13.97 -5.39
CA ALA A 156 6.49 13.14 -6.59
C ALA A 156 5.15 12.48 -6.94
N PHE A 157 4.20 12.48 -6.01
CA PHE A 157 2.88 11.93 -6.22
C PHE A 157 1.87 13.08 -6.30
N GLU A 158 1.79 13.77 -7.43
CA GLU A 158 0.66 14.68 -7.73
C GLU A 158 -0.51 13.89 -8.33
N VAL A 159 -0.89 12.74 -7.74
CA VAL A 159 -2.17 12.06 -8.10
C VAL A 159 -3.29 13.10 -8.12
N SER A 160 -4.23 13.00 -9.07
CA SER A 160 -5.19 14.06 -9.41
C SER A 160 -5.61 14.82 -8.15
N GLU A 161 -5.44 16.14 -8.16
CA GLU A 161 -5.79 16.95 -6.99
C GLU A 161 -7.21 16.66 -6.54
N ASP A 162 -8.10 16.33 -7.47
CA ASP A 162 -9.46 15.87 -7.21
C ASP A 162 -9.51 14.60 -6.36
N LEU A 163 -8.82 13.52 -6.74
CA LEU A 163 -8.85 12.26 -5.97
C LEU A 163 -8.15 12.40 -4.61
N TYR A 164 -7.07 13.17 -4.55
CA TYR A 164 -6.38 13.45 -3.29
C TYR A 164 -7.22 14.31 -2.36
N SER A 165 -7.86 15.36 -2.88
CA SER A 165 -8.74 16.23 -2.11
C SER A 165 -9.99 15.48 -1.67
N ASP A 166 -10.55 14.62 -2.51
CA ASP A 166 -11.69 13.76 -2.16
C ASP A 166 -11.32 12.78 -1.04
N ILE A 167 -10.15 12.11 -1.12
CA ILE A 167 -9.69 11.22 -0.05
C ILE A 167 -9.36 12.00 1.21
N GLN A 168 -8.77 13.18 1.09
CA GLN A 168 -8.47 14.04 2.25
C GLN A 168 -9.76 14.54 2.91
N ALA A 169 -10.77 14.94 2.13
CA ALA A 169 -12.10 15.30 2.63
C ALA A 169 -12.78 14.09 3.29
N PHE A 170 -12.69 12.91 2.68
CA PHE A 170 -13.21 11.67 3.29
C PHE A 170 -12.49 11.33 4.60
N ILE A 171 -11.16 11.46 4.65
CA ILE A 171 -10.41 11.31 5.89
C ILE A 171 -10.88 12.35 6.89
N ASP A 172 -11.01 13.63 6.54
CA ASP A 172 -11.42 14.67 7.48
C ASP A 172 -12.85 14.43 8.01
N ASP A 173 -13.80 14.04 7.15
CA ASP A 173 -15.18 13.71 7.53
C ASP A 173 -15.25 12.48 8.45
N ASN A 174 -14.37 11.49 8.26
CA ASN A 174 -14.35 10.24 9.03
C ASN A 174 -13.34 10.23 10.21
N TYR A 175 -12.36 11.15 10.22
CA TYR A 175 -11.30 11.29 11.24
C TYR A 175 -11.66 12.35 12.28
N VAL A 176 -12.69 13.16 12.06
CA VAL A 176 -13.41 13.85 13.14
C VAL A 176 -14.18 12.80 13.94
N GLN A 177 -13.44 12.01 14.73
CA GLN A 177 -14.00 11.31 15.87
C GLN A 177 -14.23 12.32 17.00
N ASP A 178 -15.34 12.10 17.69
CA ASP A 178 -15.70 12.70 18.97
C ASP A 178 -15.93 14.21 18.98
N LYS A 179 -17.22 14.56 19.00
CA LYS A 179 -17.67 15.63 19.90
C LYS A 179 -17.38 15.21 21.37
N TYR A 180 -16.11 15.19 21.78
CA TYR A 180 -15.69 15.64 23.11
C TYR A 180 -15.78 17.17 23.19
N GLY A 181 -16.93 17.69 22.75
CA GLY A 181 -17.23 19.10 22.60
C GLY A 181 -18.54 19.48 23.29
N ASP A 182 -19.05 18.69 24.25
CA ASP A 182 -20.19 19.14 25.06
C ASP A 182 -20.28 18.64 26.52
N VAL A 183 -19.20 18.07 27.11
CA VAL A 183 -19.17 17.80 28.57
C VAL A 183 -18.54 18.96 29.35
N ARG A 184 -17.81 19.87 28.69
CA ARG A 184 -17.26 21.08 29.34
C ARG A 184 -18.18 22.30 29.31
N ARG A 185 -19.28 22.29 28.55
CA ARG A 185 -20.27 23.38 28.54
C ARG A 185 -21.43 23.16 29.51
N TYR A 186 -21.76 21.91 29.86
CA TYR A 186 -22.68 21.63 30.97
C TYR A 186 -22.08 21.89 32.35
N ALA A 187 -20.75 21.80 32.49
CA ALA A 187 -20.06 22.06 33.76
C ALA A 187 -19.74 23.54 34.06
N ARG A 188 -19.79 24.44 33.06
CA ARG A 188 -19.41 25.87 33.25
C ARG A 188 -20.58 26.85 33.44
N ARG A 189 -21.83 26.43 33.27
CA ARG A 189 -23.01 27.31 33.49
C ARG A 189 -23.70 27.14 34.85
N ARG A 190 -23.31 26.14 35.65
CA ARG A 190 -23.89 25.91 36.99
C ARG A 190 -22.91 26.17 38.15
N TRP A 191 -21.67 26.57 37.84
CA TRP A 191 -20.61 26.90 38.81
C TRP A 191 -20.35 28.42 38.89
N GLN A 192 -21.41 29.22 38.94
CA GLN A 192 -21.37 30.57 39.51
C GLN A 192 -22.57 30.71 40.43
N GLY A 193 -22.36 30.40 41.70
CA GLY A 193 -23.31 30.68 42.77
C GLY A 193 -23.69 29.46 43.60
N ARG A 194 -22.87 29.17 44.62
CA ARG A 194 -23.21 28.87 46.02
C ARG A 194 -22.30 27.79 46.62
N ASN A 195 -21.72 28.16 47.76
CA ASN A 195 -21.02 27.39 48.80
C ASN A 195 -20.83 25.88 48.56
N THR A 196 -19.56 25.46 48.58
CA THR A 196 -19.14 24.10 48.90
C THR A 196 -19.50 23.76 50.35
N PRO A 197 -20.29 22.70 50.63
CA PRO A 197 -20.28 22.05 51.94
C PRO A 197 -19.11 21.07 52.00
N ASP A 198 -18.57 20.93 53.22
CA ASP A 198 -17.48 20.04 53.61
C ASP A 198 -17.64 18.60 53.10
N TYR A 199 -16.49 17.98 52.88
CA TYR A 199 -16.32 16.59 52.48
C TYR A 199 -16.60 15.67 53.68
N GLU A 200 -17.81 15.09 53.75
CA GLU A 200 -18.08 13.92 54.60
C GLU A 200 -17.91 12.63 53.76
N GLU A 201 -17.09 11.71 54.26
CA GLU A 201 -16.82 10.40 53.67
C GLU A 201 -18.10 9.55 53.57
N TRP A 202 -18.41 9.03 52.38
CA TRP A 202 -19.55 8.13 52.17
C TRP A 202 -19.13 6.67 52.42
N PRO A 203 -19.82 5.91 53.30
CA PRO A 203 -19.48 4.51 53.57
C PRO A 203 -19.80 3.58 52.38
N ALA A 204 -18.93 2.59 52.15
CA ALA A 204 -18.95 1.68 51.01
C ALA A 204 -20.13 0.68 50.96
N GLU A 205 -21.10 0.75 51.87
CA GLU A 205 -22.18 -0.25 51.99
C GLU A 205 -23.49 0.11 51.27
N GLU A 206 -23.58 1.27 50.61
CA GLU A 206 -24.81 1.71 49.91
C GLU A 206 -24.85 1.44 48.39
N CYS A 207 -23.76 0.96 47.77
CA CYS A 207 -23.76 0.64 46.34
C CYS A 207 -24.60 -0.58 45.97
N ASP A 208 -24.79 -1.54 46.89
CA ASP A 208 -25.49 -2.80 46.61
C ASP A 208 -27.02 -2.69 46.61
N LYS A 209 -27.60 -1.56 47.07
CA LYS A 209 -29.06 -1.38 47.12
C LYS A 209 -29.67 -0.68 45.91
N LEU A 210 -28.86 -0.12 45.01
CA LEU A 210 -29.33 0.65 43.84
C LEU A 210 -29.63 -0.19 42.59
N VAL A 211 -29.33 -1.49 42.60
CA VAL A 211 -29.60 -2.41 41.47
C VAL A 211 -31.03 -2.98 41.51
N LEU A 212 -31.78 -2.79 42.60
CA LEU A 212 -33.06 -3.49 42.84
C LEU A 212 -34.34 -2.65 42.78
N GLN A 213 -34.32 -1.44 42.21
CA GLN A 213 -35.54 -0.60 42.14
C GLN A 213 -35.71 0.13 40.81
N SER A 214 -35.95 -0.61 39.72
CA SER A 214 -36.64 -0.04 38.57
C SER A 214 -37.67 -1.04 38.02
N PRO A 215 -38.97 -0.81 38.26
CA PRO A 215 -40.03 -1.70 37.79
C PRO A 215 -40.40 -1.33 36.36
N ARG A 216 -39.77 -1.98 35.39
CA ARG A 216 -40.27 -2.11 34.02
C ARG A 216 -39.53 -3.26 33.33
N ASN A 217 -40.32 -4.22 32.84
CA ASN A 217 -39.95 -5.45 32.12
C ASN A 217 -39.68 -6.70 32.99
N LEU A 218 -40.69 -7.13 33.75
CA LEU A 218 -40.72 -8.50 34.30
C LEU A 218 -41.46 -9.52 33.41
N GLU A 219 -42.00 -9.12 32.25
CA GLU A 219 -42.69 -10.05 31.32
C GLU A 219 -41.83 -10.56 30.15
N CYS A 220 -40.57 -10.11 30.02
CA CYS A 220 -39.69 -10.55 28.93
C CYS A 220 -38.64 -11.61 29.34
N VAL A 221 -38.57 -12.01 30.61
CA VAL A 221 -37.47 -12.85 31.11
C VAL A 221 -37.81 -14.35 31.08
N GLU A 222 -39.09 -14.73 30.96
CA GLU A 222 -39.49 -16.14 30.95
C GLU A 222 -39.38 -16.80 29.55
N ASN A 223 -39.37 -16.01 28.47
CA ASN A 223 -39.32 -16.52 27.08
C ASN A 223 -37.90 -16.58 26.44
N LEU A 224 -36.84 -16.21 27.18
CA LEU A 224 -35.45 -16.31 26.70
C LEU A 224 -34.70 -17.54 27.25
N ALA A 225 -35.26 -18.21 28.27
CA ALA A 225 -34.64 -19.37 28.90
C ALA A 225 -34.78 -20.68 28.08
N GLU A 226 -35.67 -20.73 27.09
CA GLU A 226 -35.88 -21.94 26.26
C GLU A 226 -35.03 -21.99 24.98
N LYS A 227 -34.18 -20.99 24.71
CA LYS A 227 -33.24 -21.00 23.56
C LYS A 227 -31.82 -20.61 23.97
N CYS A 228 -31.16 -21.45 24.76
CA CYS A 228 -29.71 -21.68 24.68
C CYS A 228 -29.31 -22.81 25.62
N SER A 229 -29.54 -24.05 25.20
CA SER A 229 -28.80 -25.21 25.72
C SER A 229 -27.76 -25.66 24.69
N ILE A 230 -26.96 -24.72 24.16
CA ILE A 230 -25.78 -25.07 23.38
C ILE A 230 -24.63 -25.09 24.39
N SER A 231 -24.08 -26.27 24.66
CA SER A 231 -22.96 -26.42 25.58
C SER A 231 -21.76 -25.60 25.07
N LEU A 232 -20.93 -25.06 25.95
CA LEU A 232 -19.65 -24.46 25.57
C LEU A 232 -18.80 -25.43 24.74
N ASP A 233 -18.89 -26.74 25.05
CA ASP A 233 -18.23 -27.80 24.30
C ASP A 233 -18.80 -27.95 22.88
N ASP A 234 -20.11 -27.71 22.69
CA ASP A 234 -20.76 -27.72 21.36
C ASP A 234 -20.38 -26.49 20.52
N ILE A 235 -20.10 -25.35 21.15
CA ILE A 235 -19.61 -24.12 20.50
C ILE A 235 -18.14 -24.30 20.08
N LEU A 236 -17.32 -24.90 20.93
CA LEU A 236 -15.91 -25.20 20.63
C LEU A 236 -15.74 -26.35 19.62
N ALA A 237 -16.72 -27.27 19.53
CA ALA A 237 -16.74 -28.36 18.57
C ALA A 237 -17.11 -27.94 17.14
N LYS A 238 -17.65 -26.72 16.94
CA LYS A 238 -17.92 -26.13 15.62
C LYS A 238 -16.97 -24.96 15.37
N PRO A 239 -15.68 -25.22 15.07
CA PRO A 239 -14.78 -24.16 14.67
C PRO A 239 -15.37 -23.47 13.42
N GLY A 240 -15.59 -22.17 13.51
CA GLY A 240 -15.97 -21.36 12.36
C GLY A 240 -14.92 -21.48 11.25
N GLU A 241 -15.35 -21.25 10.02
CA GLU A 241 -14.49 -21.27 8.83
C GLU A 241 -13.31 -20.28 8.99
N THR A 242 -12.08 -20.76 8.82
CA THR A 242 -10.86 -19.98 9.06
C THR A 242 -10.66 -18.91 8.00
N PHE A 243 -9.70 -17.99 8.21
CA PHE A 243 -9.32 -17.00 7.19
C PHE A 243 -8.96 -17.67 5.85
N CYS A 244 -8.13 -18.72 5.89
CA CYS A 244 -7.70 -19.42 4.69
C CYS A 244 -8.89 -20.09 3.99
N ASP A 245 -9.75 -20.78 4.74
CA ASP A 245 -10.92 -21.44 4.17
C ASP A 245 -11.85 -20.42 3.49
N LYS A 246 -12.14 -19.30 4.16
CA LYS A 246 -12.96 -18.23 3.57
C LYS A 246 -12.33 -17.62 2.34
N LEU A 247 -11.02 -17.36 2.37
CA LEU A 247 -10.30 -16.83 1.23
C LEU A 247 -10.45 -17.74 0.01
N PHE A 248 -10.21 -19.05 0.16
CA PHE A 248 -10.30 -20.00 -0.95
C PHE A 248 -11.74 -20.24 -1.40
N ASN A 249 -12.72 -20.19 -0.50
CA ASN A 249 -14.13 -20.22 -0.88
C ASN A 249 -14.53 -18.99 -1.71
N LEU A 250 -14.07 -17.79 -1.34
CA LEU A 250 -14.30 -16.58 -2.13
C LEU A 250 -13.60 -16.62 -3.50
N ILE A 251 -12.39 -17.20 -3.58
CA ILE A 251 -11.68 -17.40 -4.85
C ILE A 251 -12.49 -18.32 -5.76
N HIS A 252 -13.00 -19.43 -5.22
CA HIS A 252 -13.82 -20.38 -5.96
C HIS A 252 -15.17 -19.77 -6.39
N GLU A 253 -15.88 -19.07 -5.49
CA GLU A 253 -17.15 -18.40 -5.79
C GLU A 253 -17.00 -17.35 -6.90
N LYS A 254 -15.88 -16.62 -6.93
CA LYS A 254 -15.58 -15.61 -7.95
C LYS A 254 -14.93 -16.18 -9.22
N ASN A 255 -14.70 -17.49 -9.28
CA ASN A 255 -14.09 -18.19 -10.40
C ASN A 255 -12.75 -17.55 -10.85
N LEU A 256 -11.90 -17.22 -9.87
CA LEU A 256 -10.58 -16.62 -10.10
C LEU A 256 -9.49 -17.68 -9.94
N ASP A 257 -8.45 -17.58 -10.76
CA ASP A 257 -7.26 -18.43 -10.60
C ASP A 257 -6.37 -17.92 -9.45
N ASP A 258 -5.84 -18.84 -8.64
CA ASP A 258 -4.86 -18.56 -7.57
C ASP A 258 -3.73 -17.64 -8.07
N VAL A 259 -3.27 -17.88 -9.31
CA VAL A 259 -2.20 -17.12 -9.96
C VAL A 259 -2.55 -15.65 -10.14
N ASP A 260 -3.78 -15.39 -10.58
CA ASP A 260 -4.26 -14.03 -10.79
C ASP A 260 -4.50 -13.32 -9.47
N VAL A 261 -4.99 -14.04 -8.46
CA VAL A 261 -5.29 -13.48 -7.13
C VAL A 261 -4.02 -12.95 -6.47
N TYR A 262 -2.95 -13.74 -6.39
CA TYR A 262 -1.72 -13.26 -5.73
C TYR A 262 -1.02 -12.17 -6.53
N LYS A 263 -1.10 -12.19 -7.87
CA LYS A 263 -0.54 -11.13 -8.72
C LYS A 263 -1.30 -9.81 -8.53
N LYS A 264 -2.63 -9.85 -8.54
CA LYS A 264 -3.49 -8.68 -8.26
C LYS A 264 -3.34 -8.17 -6.83
N ALA A 265 -3.01 -9.05 -5.88
CA ALA A 265 -2.74 -8.69 -4.49
C ALA A 265 -1.32 -8.14 -4.26
N ASN A 266 -0.49 -7.98 -5.30
CA ASN A 266 0.93 -7.64 -5.19
C ASN A 266 1.66 -8.54 -4.18
N LEU A 267 1.47 -9.86 -4.30
CA LEU A 267 2.11 -10.90 -3.48
C LEU A 267 3.04 -11.78 -4.31
N ASP A 268 4.07 -12.33 -3.69
CA ASP A 268 4.89 -13.35 -4.32
C ASP A 268 4.26 -14.76 -4.19
N ARG A 269 4.61 -15.66 -5.12
CA ARG A 269 4.10 -17.04 -5.16
C ARG A 269 4.46 -17.84 -3.89
N LYS A 270 5.62 -17.61 -3.28
CA LYS A 270 6.07 -18.31 -2.07
C LYS A 270 5.22 -17.88 -0.88
N HIS A 271 4.90 -16.58 -0.77
CA HIS A 271 4.02 -16.01 0.23
C HIS A 271 2.62 -16.61 0.09
N PHE A 272 2.04 -16.60 -1.11
CA PHE A 272 0.73 -17.20 -1.34
C PHE A 272 0.70 -18.71 -1.06
N SER A 273 1.78 -19.43 -1.40
CA SER A 273 1.91 -20.86 -1.06
C SER A 273 1.92 -21.12 0.45
N LYS A 274 2.48 -20.21 1.26
CA LYS A 274 2.42 -20.30 2.73
C LYS A 274 0.99 -20.12 3.25
N ILE A 275 0.19 -19.23 2.63
CA ILE A 275 -1.23 -19.04 2.98
C ILE A 275 -1.99 -20.34 2.75
N ARG A 276 -1.75 -21.01 1.62
CA ARG A 276 -2.41 -22.26 1.26
C ARG A 276 -1.98 -23.45 2.13
N SER A 277 -0.69 -23.54 2.45
CA SER A 277 -0.12 -24.74 3.06
C SER A 277 -0.24 -24.76 4.59
N ASN A 278 -0.42 -23.60 5.23
CA ASN A 278 -0.51 -23.48 6.67
C ASN A 278 -1.93 -23.15 7.11
N VAL A 279 -2.64 -24.15 7.63
CA VAL A 279 -4.02 -24.04 8.12
C VAL A 279 -4.17 -23.03 9.27
N LYS A 280 -3.10 -22.78 10.03
CA LYS A 280 -3.07 -21.79 11.14
C LYS A 280 -2.41 -20.48 10.74
N TYR A 281 -2.26 -20.20 9.45
CA TYR A 281 -1.64 -18.97 8.98
C TYR A 281 -2.48 -17.75 9.41
N LYS A 282 -1.85 -16.81 10.11
CA LYS A 282 -2.44 -15.51 10.43
C LYS A 282 -1.84 -14.45 9.50
N PRO A 283 -2.61 -13.90 8.54
CA PRO A 283 -2.12 -12.85 7.65
C PRO A 283 -1.82 -11.57 8.42
N THR A 284 -0.89 -10.76 7.91
CA THR A 284 -0.80 -9.37 8.34
C THR A 284 -2.00 -8.59 7.80
N LYS A 285 -2.33 -7.46 8.45
CA LYS A 285 -3.42 -6.60 7.99
C LYS A 285 -3.25 -6.12 6.55
N LYS A 286 -2.03 -5.77 6.15
CA LYS A 286 -1.71 -5.37 4.78
C LYS A 286 -2.00 -6.48 3.77
N THR A 287 -1.57 -7.71 4.08
CA THR A 287 -1.78 -8.89 3.23
C THR A 287 -3.27 -9.20 3.10
N ALA A 288 -4.02 -9.16 4.20
CA ALA A 288 -5.45 -9.45 4.18
C ALA A 288 -6.24 -8.40 3.37
N LEU A 289 -5.92 -7.11 3.53
CA LEU A 289 -6.50 -6.03 2.72
C LEU A 289 -6.14 -6.14 1.23
N ALA A 290 -4.89 -6.49 0.92
CA ALA A 290 -4.45 -6.70 -0.46
C ALA A 290 -5.23 -7.83 -1.15
N LEU A 291 -5.49 -8.92 -0.43
CA LEU A 291 -6.31 -10.03 -0.93
C LEU A 291 -7.79 -9.63 -1.09
N ALA A 292 -8.34 -8.84 -0.17
CA ALA A 292 -9.70 -8.32 -0.30
C ALA A 292 -9.86 -7.45 -1.55
N ILE A 293 -8.87 -6.59 -1.83
CA ILE A 293 -8.83 -5.78 -3.05
C ILE A 293 -8.71 -6.66 -4.30
N ALA A 294 -7.80 -7.64 -4.30
CA ALA A 294 -7.61 -8.55 -5.44
C ALA A 294 -8.88 -9.34 -5.81
N LEU A 295 -9.70 -9.66 -4.81
CA LEU A 295 -10.99 -10.35 -4.96
C LEU A 295 -12.17 -9.40 -5.23
N HIS A 296 -11.94 -8.09 -5.31
CA HIS A 296 -13.00 -7.08 -5.46
C HIS A 296 -14.11 -7.27 -4.41
N LEU A 297 -13.72 -7.41 -3.14
CA LEU A 297 -14.67 -7.58 -2.04
C LEU A 297 -15.32 -6.25 -1.67
N ASN A 298 -16.63 -6.26 -1.47
CA ASN A 298 -17.31 -5.11 -0.90
C ASN A 298 -16.94 -4.93 0.60
N MET A 299 -17.46 -3.87 1.22
CA MET A 299 -17.12 -3.53 2.61
C MET A 299 -17.50 -4.63 3.62
N ASP A 300 -18.65 -5.28 3.43
CA ASP A 300 -19.14 -6.31 4.35
C ASP A 300 -18.36 -7.62 4.19
N GLU A 301 -18.10 -8.02 2.93
CA GLU A 301 -17.24 -9.16 2.61
C GLU A 301 -15.81 -8.95 3.15
N THR A 302 -15.27 -7.73 3.03
CA THR A 302 -13.95 -7.37 3.54
C THR A 302 -13.90 -7.48 5.06
N LYS A 303 -14.92 -6.97 5.76
CA LYS A 303 -15.01 -7.08 7.22
C LYS A 303 -15.12 -8.54 7.68
N ASP A 304 -15.93 -9.35 7.00
CA ASP A 304 -16.06 -10.79 7.31
C ASP A 304 -14.73 -11.52 7.11
N LEU A 305 -14.03 -11.27 6.00
CA LEU A 305 -12.72 -11.88 5.73
C LEU A 305 -11.69 -11.48 6.79
N LEU A 306 -11.61 -10.20 7.15
CA LEU A 306 -10.68 -9.71 8.18
C LEU A 306 -10.99 -10.29 9.57
N ALA A 307 -12.27 -10.39 9.94
CA ALA A 307 -12.68 -10.91 11.25
C ALA A 307 -12.18 -12.33 11.50
N ARG A 308 -12.12 -13.17 10.46
CA ARG A 308 -11.61 -14.56 10.52
C ARG A 308 -10.11 -14.67 10.77
N ALA A 309 -9.38 -13.58 10.56
CA ALA A 309 -7.97 -13.44 10.91
C ALA A 309 -7.75 -12.65 12.22
N GLU A 310 -8.83 -12.36 12.97
CA GLU A 310 -8.82 -11.49 14.15
C GLU A 310 -8.38 -10.04 13.82
N LEU A 311 -8.69 -9.58 12.60
CA LEU A 311 -8.41 -8.23 12.11
C LEU A 311 -9.69 -7.43 11.95
N ALA A 312 -9.59 -6.11 12.11
CA ALA A 312 -10.69 -5.18 11.88
C ALA A 312 -10.20 -3.90 11.20
N LEU A 313 -11.04 -3.28 10.39
CA LEU A 313 -10.83 -1.91 9.91
C LEU A 313 -11.03 -0.95 11.08
N SER A 314 -10.02 -0.12 11.35
CA SER A 314 -10.07 0.86 12.43
C SER A 314 -10.39 2.24 11.87
N PRO A 315 -11.47 2.92 12.31
CA PRO A 315 -11.79 4.27 11.86
C PRO A 315 -10.72 5.30 12.26
N SER A 316 -9.92 5.00 13.30
CA SER A 316 -8.81 5.85 13.74
C SER A 316 -7.52 5.67 12.94
N ASN A 317 -7.46 4.66 12.06
CA ASN A 317 -6.28 4.41 11.24
C ASN A 317 -6.47 5.03 9.85
N ARG A 318 -5.65 6.04 9.53
CA ARG A 318 -5.70 6.74 8.24
C ARG A 318 -5.52 5.80 7.03
N GLY A 319 -4.72 4.73 7.16
CA GLY A 319 -4.54 3.73 6.10
C GLY A 319 -5.80 2.93 5.84
N ASP A 320 -6.50 2.53 6.90
CA ASP A 320 -7.78 1.82 6.76
C ASP A 320 -8.85 2.73 6.15
N LEU A 321 -8.87 4.02 6.48
CA LEU A 321 -9.79 5.00 5.87
C LEU A 321 -9.54 5.15 4.36
N VAL A 322 -8.27 5.27 3.96
CA VAL A 322 -7.91 5.32 2.53
C VAL A 322 -8.40 4.05 1.83
N VAL A 323 -8.10 2.87 2.37
CA VAL A 323 -8.53 1.60 1.76
C VAL A 323 -10.06 1.47 1.72
N SER A 324 -10.75 1.94 2.77
CA SER A 324 -12.22 1.90 2.84
C SER A 324 -12.85 2.78 1.77
N TYR A 325 -12.31 3.98 1.55
CA TYR A 325 -12.75 4.88 0.49
C TYR A 325 -12.68 4.23 -0.90
N PHE A 326 -11.58 3.53 -1.19
CA PHE A 326 -11.41 2.84 -2.47
C PHE A 326 -12.40 1.68 -2.66
N ILE A 327 -12.62 0.88 -1.60
CA ILE A 327 -13.60 -0.22 -1.61
C ILE A 327 -15.03 0.31 -1.81
N GLU A 328 -15.41 1.39 -1.11
CA GLU A 328 -16.74 2.01 -1.22
C GLU A 328 -17.03 2.55 -2.62
N ARG A 329 -16.00 3.03 -3.33
CA ARG A 329 -16.12 3.51 -4.71
C ARG A 329 -15.93 2.42 -5.76
N GLY A 330 -15.70 1.18 -5.35
CA GLY A 330 -15.47 0.05 -6.26
C GLY A 330 -14.17 0.15 -7.06
N MET A 331 -13.19 0.88 -6.55
CA MET A 331 -11.88 1.06 -7.17
C MET A 331 -10.89 0.09 -6.54
N TYR A 332 -10.56 -0.99 -7.26
CA TYR A 332 -9.78 -2.11 -6.74
C TYR A 332 -8.38 -2.25 -7.39
N ASP A 333 -7.88 -1.19 -8.05
CA ASP A 333 -6.51 -1.20 -8.56
C ASP A 333 -5.52 -1.00 -7.41
N ILE A 334 -4.82 -2.07 -7.04
CA ILE A 334 -3.84 -2.05 -5.95
C ILE A 334 -2.72 -1.04 -6.16
N TRP A 335 -2.37 -0.73 -7.42
CA TRP A 335 -1.30 0.23 -7.72
C TRP A 335 -1.76 1.66 -7.44
N GLU A 336 -2.99 1.99 -7.81
CA GLU A 336 -3.59 3.29 -7.51
C GLU A 336 -3.74 3.50 -6.00
N ILE A 337 -4.20 2.45 -5.28
CA ILE A 337 -4.32 2.47 -3.82
C ILE A 337 -2.95 2.64 -3.16
N ASN A 338 -1.93 1.88 -3.58
CA ASN A 338 -0.58 1.98 -3.04
C ASN A 338 0.06 3.33 -3.31
N ASN A 339 -0.17 3.91 -4.49
CA ASN A 339 0.27 5.27 -4.81
C ASN A 339 -0.34 6.29 -3.84
N MET A 340 -1.63 6.16 -3.51
CA MET A 340 -2.30 7.04 -2.56
C MET A 340 -1.83 6.84 -1.11
N LEU A 341 -1.70 5.59 -0.67
CA LEU A 341 -1.16 5.27 0.66
C LEU A 341 0.24 5.86 0.84
N PHE A 342 1.11 5.66 -0.16
CA PHE A 342 2.46 6.21 -0.15
C PHE A 342 2.47 7.75 -0.09
N LYS A 343 1.58 8.42 -0.83
CA LYS A 343 1.44 9.89 -0.82
C LYS A 343 1.08 10.43 0.57
N PHE A 344 0.21 9.73 1.31
CA PHE A 344 -0.10 10.07 2.70
C PHE A 344 1.00 9.65 3.71
N GLY A 345 2.09 9.05 3.25
CA GLY A 345 3.15 8.51 4.11
C GLY A 345 2.71 7.29 4.91
N LEU A 346 1.71 6.57 4.40
CA LEU A 346 1.11 5.39 5.02
C LEU A 346 1.73 4.11 4.43
N PRO A 347 1.69 2.99 5.17
CA PRO A 347 2.20 1.72 4.65
C PRO A 347 1.39 1.21 3.44
N THR A 348 2.07 0.76 2.40
CA THR A 348 1.46 0.10 1.22
C THR A 348 0.92 -1.30 1.55
N LEU A 349 0.06 -1.80 0.66
CA LEU A 349 -0.54 -3.13 0.66
C LEU A 349 0.22 -4.09 -0.25
N GLY A 350 0.14 -5.38 0.06
CA GLY A 350 0.95 -6.43 -0.57
C GLY A 350 2.17 -6.76 0.28
N VAL A 351 3.20 -7.35 -0.35
CA VAL A 351 4.46 -7.72 0.33
C VAL A 351 5.10 -6.52 1.03
#